data_AF-A0A6N4DEP8-F1
#
_entry.id   AF-A0A6N4DEP8-F1
#
_cell.length_a   1.000
_cell.length_b   1.000
_cell.length_c   1.000
_cell.angle_alpha   90.00
_cell.angle_beta   90.00
_cell.angle_gamma   90.00
#
_symmetry.space_group_name_H-M   'P 1'
#
loop_
_entity.id
_entity.type
_entity.pdbx_description
1 polymer ?
#
loop_
_entity_poly.entity_id
_entity_poly.type
_entity_poly.pdbx_seq_one_letter_code
_entity_poly.pdbx_strand_id
1 'polypeptide(L)' 'MLVVRPITPQDYAALYTCAVESGHGFTSLPVDEKLLRRRIARAQEAFAREQVSEP' A
#
# COMPACT_ATOMS: atom_id res chain seq x y z
N MET A 1 -9.18 19.12 -4.45
CA MET A 1 -8.30 18.52 -5.46
C MET A 1 -7.82 17.18 -4.94
N LEU A 2 -7.86 16.12 -5.75
CA LEU A 2 -7.31 14.81 -5.39
C LEU A 2 -5.92 14.68 -6.01
N VAL A 3 -4.96 14.13 -5.26
CA VAL A 3 -3.57 13.94 -5.69
C VAL A 3 -3.19 12.48 -5.51
N VAL A 4 -2.64 11.87 -6.56
CA VAL A 4 -2.08 10.52 -6.50
C VAL A 4 -0.58 10.61 -6.21
N ARG A 5 -0.11 9.89 -5.18
CA ARG A 5 1.30 9.84 -4.78
C ARG A 5 1.68 8.44 -4.30
N PRO A 6 2.98 8.10 -4.25
CA PRO A 6 3.45 6.90 -3.57
C PRO A 6 2.98 6.85 -2.11
N ILE A 7 2.67 5.63 -1.66
CA ILE A 7 2.24 5.37 -0.28
C ILE A 7 3.43 5.44 0.69
N THR A 8 3.19 5.98 1.88
CA THR A 8 4.19 6.09 2.96
C THR A 8 3.70 5.40 4.24
N PRO A 9 4.57 5.16 5.25
CA PRO A 9 4.17 4.53 6.51
C PRO A 9 3.10 5.32 7.29
N GLN A 10 3.03 6.64 7.09
CA GLN A 10 2.02 7.50 7.71
C GLN A 10 0.61 7.22 7.18
N ASP A 11 0.50 6.63 5.98
CA ASP A 11 -0.79 6.31 5.35
C ASP A 11 -1.41 5.01 5.88
N TYR A 12 -0.71 4.26 6.74
CA TYR A 12 -1.18 2.96 7.23
C TYR A 12 -2.59 3.00 7.81
N ALA A 13 -2.89 3.99 8.65
CA ALA A 13 -4.21 4.11 9.28
C ALA A 13 -5.33 4.27 8.22
N ALA A 14 -5.11 5.14 7.23
CA ALA A 14 -6.07 5.35 6.14
C ALA A 14 -6.21 4.09 5.26
N LEU A 15 -5.10 3.42 4.94
CA LEU A 15 -5.10 2.17 4.18
C LEU A 15 -5.87 1.05 4.91
N TYR A 16 -5.70 0.96 6.24
CA TYR A 16 -6.41 -0.01 7.06
C TYR A 16 -7.91 0.27 7.08
N THR A 17 -8.33 1.54 7.21
CA THR A 17 -9.74 1.93 7.07
C THR A 17 -10.28 1.51 5.71
N CYS A 18 -9.57 1.78 4.61
CA CYS A 18 -9.96 1.30 3.29
C CYS A 18 -10.14 -0.23 3.24
N ALA A 19 -9.24 -1.00 3.88
CA ALA A 19 -9.32 -2.46 3.91
C ALA A 19 -10.58 -2.95 4.62
N VAL A 20 -10.93 -2.33 5.76
CA VAL A 20 -12.14 -2.67 6.52
C VAL A 20 -13.40 -2.34 5.72
N GLU A 21 -13.48 -1.13 5.16
CA GLU A 21 -14.64 -0.67 4.40
C GLU A 21 -14.84 -1.42 3.08
N SER A 22 -13.77 -1.94 2.47
CA SER A 22 -13.84 -2.72 1.22
C SER A 22 -14.46 -4.12 1.42
N GLY A 23 -14.51 -4.61 2.66
CA GLY A 23 -15.06 -5.92 2.99
C GLY A 23 -14.22 -7.11 2.52
N HIS A 24 -14.61 -8.30 2.98
CA HIS A 24 -13.85 -9.54 2.82
C HIS A 24 -13.65 -10.02 1.37
N GLY A 25 -14.48 -9.56 0.43
CA GLY A 25 -14.38 -9.91 -0.99
C GLY A 25 -13.23 -9.23 -1.72
N PHE A 26 -12.61 -8.20 -1.12
CA PHE A 26 -11.55 -7.43 -1.74
C PHE A 26 -10.17 -8.02 -1.40
N THR A 27 -9.87 -9.18 -2.00
CA THR A 27 -8.67 -9.98 -1.72
C THR A 27 -7.34 -9.26 -1.97
N SER A 28 -7.35 -8.23 -2.83
CA SER A 28 -6.23 -7.34 -3.06
C SER A 28 -5.94 -6.37 -1.93
N LEU A 29 -6.82 -6.21 -0.93
CA LEU A 29 -6.63 -5.33 0.24
C LEU A 29 -7.22 -5.97 1.51
N PRO A 30 -6.56 -6.99 2.06
CA PRO A 30 -7.06 -7.69 3.24
C PRO A 30 -6.82 -6.88 4.52
N VAL A 31 -7.67 -7.11 5.52
CA VAL A 31 -7.56 -6.57 6.88
C VAL A 31 -6.48 -7.34 7.66
N ASP A 32 -5.21 -7.16 7.25
CA ASP A 32 -4.03 -7.78 7.87
C ASP A 32 -2.91 -6.74 8.00
N GLU A 33 -2.64 -6.31 9.24
CA GLU A 33 -1.63 -5.30 9.55
C GLU A 33 -0.24 -5.64 8.99
N LYS A 34 0.21 -6.89 9.17
CA LYS A 34 1.55 -7.31 8.76
C LYS A 34 1.68 -7.30 7.25
N LEU A 35 0.64 -7.73 6.54
CA LEU A 35 0.59 -7.71 5.08
C LEU A 35 0.53 -6.29 4.54
N LEU A 36 -0.30 -5.42 5.12
CA LEU A 36 -0.42 -4.02 4.71
C LEU A 36 0.89 -3.25 4.93
N ARG A 37 1.53 -3.38 6.10
CA ARG A 37 2.85 -2.76 6.36
C ARG A 37 3.92 -3.26 5.40
N ARG A 38 3.96 -4.58 5.12
CA ARG A 38 4.90 -5.17 4.16
C ARG A 38 4.72 -4.60 2.75
N ARG A 39 3.48 -4.35 2.33
CA ARG A 39 3.18 -3.74 1.02
C ARG A 39 3.60 -2.29 0.95
N ILE A 40 3.42 -1.52 2.02
CA ILE A 40 3.92 -0.14 2.11
C ILE A 40 5.45 -0.14 1.95
N ALA A 41 6.17 -0.96 2.73
CA ALA A 41 7.63 -1.07 2.63
C ALA A 41 8.09 -1.45 1.22
N ARG A 42 7.48 -2.49 0.63
CA ARG A 42 7.77 -2.92 -0.75
C ARG A 42 7.54 -1.80 -1.76
N ALA A 43 6.47 -1.00 -1.60
CA ALA A 43 6.20 0.12 -2.47
C ALA A 43 7.28 1.20 -2.33
N GLN A 44 7.67 1.56 -1.10
CA GLN A 44 8.75 2.52 -0.86
C GLN A 44 10.06 2.06 -1.50
N GLU A 45 10.43 0.79 -1.32
CA GLU A 45 11.61 0.20 -1.96
C GLU A 45 11.52 0.28 -3.48
N ALA A 46 10.37 -0.06 -4.07
CA ALA A 46 10.19 -0.03 -5.52
C ALA A 46 10.34 1.38 -6.10
N PHE A 47 9.77 2.39 -5.44
CA PHE A 47 9.90 3.80 -5.86
C PHE A 47 11.29 4.38 -5.60
N ALA A 48 12.06 3.82 -4.66
CA ALA A 48 13.44 4.24 -4.38
C ALA A 48 14.48 3.62 -5.32
N ARG A 49 14.12 2.60 -6.12
CA ARG A 49 15.05 1.98 -7.08
C ARG A 49 15.35 2.95 -8.23
N GLU A 50 16.62 3.30 -8.37
CA GLU A 50 17.11 4.16 -9.46
C GLU A 50 17.14 3.45 -10.83
N GLN A 51 17.27 2.12 -10.83
CA GLN A 51 17.35 1.31 -12.03
C GLN A 51 16.34 0.16 -11.95
N VAL A 52 15.50 0.07 -12.98
CA VAL A 52 14.55 -1.02 -13.18
C VAL A 52 15.05 -1.79 -14.39
N SER A 53 15.46 -3.04 -14.18
CA SER A 53 16.09 -3.85 -15.23
C SER A 53 15.07 -4.32 -16.28
N GLU A 54 13.83 -4.61 -15.88
CA GLU A 54 12.76 -5.13 -16.75
C GLU A 54 11.38 -4.75 -16.15
N PRO A 55 10.33 -4.55 -16.99
CA PRO A 55 8.96 -4.27 -16.54
C PRO A 55 8.28 -5.44 -15.82
#